data_AF-A0A250KVV0-F1
#
_entry.id   AF-A0A250KVV0-F1
#
_cell.length_a   1.000
_cell.length_b   1.000
_cell.length_c   1.000
_cell.angle_alpha   90.00
_cell.angle_beta   90.00
_cell.angle_gamma   90.00
#
_symmetry.space_group_name_H-M   'P 1'
#
loop_
_entity.id
_entity.type
_entity.pdbx_description
1 polymer ?
#
loop_
_entity_poly.entity_id
_entity_poly.type
_entity_poly.pdbx_seq_one_letter_code
_entity_poly.pdbx_strand_id
1 'polypeptide(L)'
;MTAETDIFYWKLIPIVTACLSLIVIYANARFGIRNKQADLIIHFHKQFDELQKKRTELLTAQSEKAAAVQGAWSQQRIDVEADMFFDRFWSLQFDQFLAWYEGYVPSRLYVYWVFSRWRELHKVTAEWSIADKTLSSTLDELRHRWQNNPDKSSRLSTHVTKFLGLMYSLKQNAASADIDKYLREYGPSPARQLARKMFGAY
;
A
#
# COMPACT_ATOMS: atom_id res chain seq x y z
N MET A 1 -51.25 -27.61 -29.72
CA MET A 1 -50.20 -26.57 -29.57
C MET A 1 -49.53 -26.62 -28.18
N THR A 2 -49.41 -27.78 -27.54
CA THR A 2 -48.88 -27.91 -26.15
C THR A 2 -47.52 -28.62 -26.05
N ALA A 3 -47.16 -29.46 -27.02
CA ALA A 3 -45.92 -30.24 -26.96
C ALA A 3 -44.64 -29.44 -27.29
N GLU A 4 -44.73 -28.44 -28.20
CA GLU A 4 -43.57 -27.61 -28.55
C GLU A 4 -43.18 -26.63 -27.42
N THR A 5 -44.16 -26.14 -26.67
CA THR A 5 -43.92 -25.28 -25.50
C THR A 5 -43.17 -26.03 -24.40
N ASP A 6 -43.53 -27.29 -24.12
CA ASP A 6 -42.87 -28.08 -23.07
C ASP A 6 -41.40 -28.37 -23.39
N ILE A 7 -41.08 -28.71 -24.64
CA ILE A 7 -39.68 -28.95 -25.08
C ILE A 7 -38.82 -27.68 -24.94
N PHE A 8 -39.41 -26.51 -25.17
CA PHE A 8 -38.73 -25.23 -24.99
C PHE A 8 -38.44 -24.94 -23.52
N TYR A 9 -39.42 -25.16 -22.62
CA TYR A 9 -39.24 -24.97 -21.17
C TYR A 9 -38.14 -25.86 -20.60
N TRP A 10 -38.10 -27.15 -20.96
CA TRP A 10 -37.08 -28.08 -20.46
C TRP A 10 -35.66 -27.74 -20.92
N LYS A 11 -35.50 -27.08 -22.07
CA LYS A 11 -34.20 -26.57 -22.53
C LYS A 11 -33.82 -25.22 -21.90
N LEU A 12 -34.80 -24.39 -21.56
CA LEU A 12 -34.58 -23.09 -20.95
C LEU A 12 -34.15 -23.21 -19.47
N ILE A 13 -34.75 -24.14 -18.71
CA ILE A 13 -34.45 -24.36 -17.29
C ILE A 13 -32.95 -24.53 -17.02
N PRO A 14 -32.18 -25.43 -17.66
CA PRO A 14 -30.76 -25.60 -17.37
C PRO A 14 -29.93 -24.37 -17.73
N ILE A 15 -30.31 -23.61 -18.77
CA ILE A 15 -29.64 -22.35 -19.13
C ILE A 15 -29.86 -21.31 -18.03
N VAL A 16 -31.10 -21.14 -17.57
CA VAL A 16 -31.43 -20.22 -16.49
C VAL A 16 -30.73 -20.63 -15.19
N THR A 17 -30.76 -21.91 -14.83
CA THR A 17 -30.06 -22.43 -13.65
C THR A 17 -28.56 -22.20 -13.74
N ALA A 18 -27.92 -22.48 -14.88
CA ALA A 18 -26.49 -22.23 -15.07
C ALA A 18 -26.15 -20.74 -14.95
N CYS A 19 -26.96 -19.86 -15.54
CA CYS A 19 -26.80 -18.41 -15.40
C CYS A 19 -26.94 -17.95 -13.94
N LEU A 20 -27.96 -18.44 -13.21
CA LEU A 20 -28.15 -18.14 -11.80
C LEU A 20 -26.98 -18.65 -10.94
N SER A 21 -26.51 -19.87 -11.20
CA SER A 21 -25.33 -20.43 -10.51
C SER A 21 -24.08 -19.58 -10.76
N LEU A 22 -23.84 -19.14 -12.00
CA LEU A 22 -22.73 -18.24 -12.31
C LEU A 22 -22.84 -16.89 -11.58
N ILE A 23 -24.05 -16.32 -11.50
CA ILE A 23 -24.31 -15.09 -10.75
C ILE A 23 -24.01 -15.29 -9.27
N VAL A 24 -24.47 -16.40 -8.67
CA VAL A 24 -24.22 -16.72 -7.25
C VAL A 24 -22.73 -16.93 -6.98
N ILE A 25 -22.02 -17.67 -7.84
CA ILE A 25 -20.56 -17.88 -7.74
C ILE A 25 -19.83 -16.53 -7.83
N TYR A 26 -20.20 -15.69 -8.80
CA TYR A 26 -19.61 -14.36 -8.96
C TYR A 26 -19.90 -13.46 -7.75
N ALA A 27 -21.12 -13.45 -7.24
CA ALA A 27 -21.50 -12.68 -6.05
C ALA A 27 -20.68 -13.14 -4.83
N ASN A 28 -20.59 -14.45 -4.58
CA ASN A 28 -19.81 -15.02 -3.48
C ASN A 28 -18.32 -14.67 -3.60
N ALA A 29 -17.73 -14.81 -4.79
CA ALA A 29 -16.35 -14.41 -5.03
C ALA A 29 -16.13 -12.92 -4.75
N ARG A 30 -17.05 -12.06 -5.19
CA ARG A 30 -17.00 -10.62 -4.97
C ARG A 30 -17.13 -10.24 -3.49
N PHE A 31 -18.04 -10.88 -2.74
CA PHE A 31 -18.17 -10.67 -1.30
C PHE A 31 -16.91 -11.14 -0.56
N GLY A 32 -16.35 -12.30 -0.93
CA GLY A 32 -15.11 -12.81 -0.34
C GLY A 32 -13.94 -11.85 -0.54
N ILE A 33 -13.80 -11.25 -1.74
CA ILE A 33 -12.77 -10.25 -2.01
C ILE A 33 -13.00 -8.99 -1.16
N ARG A 34 -14.24 -8.48 -1.08
CA ARG A 34 -14.55 -7.29 -0.29
C ARG A 34 -14.26 -7.47 1.21
N ASN A 35 -14.58 -8.65 1.77
CA ASN A 35 -14.26 -8.95 3.17
C ASN A 35 -12.75 -8.94 3.38
N LYS A 36 -11.97 -9.60 2.50
CA LYS A 36 -10.50 -9.56 2.56
C LYS A 36 -9.93 -8.14 2.44
N GLN A 37 -10.53 -7.30 1.57
CA GLN A 37 -10.14 -5.90 1.44
C GLN A 37 -10.37 -5.14 2.76
N ALA A 38 -11.54 -5.31 3.39
CA ALA A 38 -11.84 -4.67 4.67
C ALA A 38 -10.86 -5.10 5.77
N ASP A 39 -10.58 -6.41 5.88
CA ASP A 39 -9.64 -6.94 6.86
C ASP A 39 -8.23 -6.37 6.68
N LEU A 40 -7.75 -6.31 5.43
CA LEU A 40 -6.44 -5.74 5.12
C LEU A 40 -6.39 -4.24 5.39
N ILE A 41 -7.44 -3.50 5.07
CA ILE A 41 -7.53 -2.08 5.37
C ILE A 41 -7.46 -1.86 6.89
N ILE A 42 -8.22 -2.62 7.67
CA ILE A 42 -8.19 -2.54 9.14
C ILE A 42 -6.79 -2.90 9.67
N HIS A 43 -6.17 -3.94 9.11
CA HIS A 43 -4.81 -4.35 9.47
C HIS A 43 -3.79 -3.23 9.24
N PHE A 44 -3.80 -2.61 8.05
CA PHE A 44 -2.88 -1.53 7.73
C PHE A 44 -3.12 -0.27 8.57
N HIS A 45 -4.37 0.05 8.91
CA HIS A 45 -4.67 1.16 9.82
C HIS A 45 -4.09 0.89 11.21
N LYS A 46 -4.29 -0.31 11.77
CA LYS A 46 -3.72 -0.68 13.07
C LYS A 46 -2.20 -0.59 13.09
N GLN A 47 -1.52 -1.14 12.07
CA GLN A 47 -0.07 -1.05 11.97
C GLN A 47 0.41 0.40 11.84
N PHE A 48 -0.32 1.23 11.09
CA PHE A 48 0.00 2.64 10.98
C PHE A 48 -0.20 3.38 12.30
N ASP A 49 -1.27 3.10 13.05
CA ASP A 49 -1.51 3.69 14.37
C ASP A 49 -0.41 3.31 15.36
N GLU A 50 0.07 2.07 15.32
CA GLU A 50 1.22 1.63 16.12
C GLU A 50 2.51 2.37 15.74
N LEU A 51 2.76 2.57 14.43
CA LEU A 51 3.87 3.41 13.97
C LEU A 51 3.73 4.85 14.44
N GLN A 52 2.54 5.45 14.40
CA GLN A 52 2.33 6.81 14.87
C GLN A 52 2.56 6.94 16.38
N LYS A 53 2.12 5.95 17.18
CA LYS A 53 2.45 5.89 18.61
C LYS A 53 3.97 5.85 18.83
N LYS A 54 4.69 5.01 18.07
CA LYS A 54 6.15 4.91 18.18
C LYS A 54 6.86 6.19 17.75
N ARG A 55 6.38 6.85 16.69
CA ARG A 55 6.86 8.16 16.26
C ARG A 55 6.71 9.20 17.36
N THR A 56 5.53 9.29 17.98
CA THR A 56 5.30 10.21 19.10
C THR A 56 6.22 9.91 20.28
N GLU A 57 6.42 8.64 20.63
CA GLU A 57 7.39 8.24 21.68
C GLU A 57 8.80 8.73 21.37
N LEU A 58 9.27 8.58 20.12
CA LEU A 58 10.59 9.03 19.69
C LEU A 58 10.74 10.55 19.69
N LEU A 59 9.71 11.28 19.24
CA LEU A 59 9.70 12.73 19.28
C LEU A 59 9.72 13.25 20.73
N THR A 60 8.99 12.59 21.64
CA THR A 60 9.05 12.90 23.07
C THR A 60 10.45 12.62 23.63
N ALA A 61 11.02 11.45 23.38
CA ALA A 61 12.37 11.10 23.84
C ALA A 61 13.44 12.08 23.32
N GLN A 62 13.34 12.52 22.06
CA GLN A 62 14.21 13.53 21.47
C GLN A 62 14.06 14.89 22.16
N SER A 63 12.83 15.31 22.46
CA SER A 63 12.59 16.58 23.15
C SER A 63 13.05 16.57 24.61
N GLU A 64 12.80 15.48 25.35
CA GLU A 64 13.32 15.26 26.71
C GLU A 64 14.85 15.27 26.74
N LYS A 65 15.49 14.66 25.74
CA LYS A 65 16.94 14.67 25.59
C LYS A 65 17.47 16.08 25.35
N ALA A 66 16.84 16.85 24.46
CA ALA A 66 17.20 18.24 24.20
C ALA A 66 16.99 19.14 25.43
N ALA A 67 15.98 18.85 26.26
CA ALA A 67 15.70 19.54 27.52
C ALA A 67 16.54 19.04 28.71
N ALA A 68 17.47 18.10 28.50
CA ALA A 68 18.34 17.50 29.52
C ALA A 68 17.57 16.91 30.72
N VAL A 69 16.40 16.31 30.48
CA VAL A 69 15.58 15.66 31.52
C VAL A 69 16.32 14.47 32.12
N GLN A 70 16.28 14.33 33.43
CA GLN A 70 16.90 13.20 34.13
C GLN A 70 16.22 11.88 33.72
N GLY A 71 17.02 10.90 33.28
CA GLY A 71 16.52 9.62 32.79
C GLY A 71 16.10 9.62 31.31
N ALA A 72 16.28 10.73 30.59
CA ALA A 72 16.07 10.78 29.15
C ALA A 72 16.92 9.74 28.42
N TRP A 73 16.43 9.26 27.28
CA TRP A 73 17.12 8.25 26.48
C TRP A 73 18.49 8.76 26.03
N SER A 74 19.46 7.85 25.91
CA SER A 74 20.74 8.19 25.28
C SER A 74 20.54 8.48 23.80
N GLN A 75 21.38 9.34 23.21
CA GLN A 75 21.30 9.64 21.78
C GLN A 75 21.41 8.37 20.93
N GLN A 76 22.38 7.51 21.27
CA GLN A 76 22.56 6.21 20.61
C GLN A 76 21.29 5.35 20.60
N ARG A 77 20.50 5.36 21.69
CA ARG A 77 19.24 4.62 21.73
C ARG A 77 18.21 5.24 20.78
N ILE A 78 18.10 6.57 20.76
CA ILE A 78 17.17 7.29 19.87
C ILE A 78 17.54 7.00 18.42
N ASP A 79 18.82 7.04 18.05
CA ASP A 79 19.30 6.77 16.69
C ASP A 79 18.91 5.36 16.22
N VAL A 80 19.18 4.33 17.04
CA VAL A 80 18.84 2.93 16.72
C VAL A 80 17.33 2.73 16.57
N GLU A 81 16.54 3.32 17.48
CA GLU A 81 15.09 3.22 17.43
C GLU A 81 14.49 3.99 16.23
N ALA A 82 15.11 5.11 15.83
CA ALA A 82 14.75 5.85 14.64
C ALA A 82 14.99 5.02 13.37
N ASP A 83 16.13 4.32 13.28
CA ASP A 83 16.43 3.38 12.19
C ASP A 83 15.37 2.29 12.09
N MET A 84 15.09 1.62 13.21
CA MET A 84 14.06 0.59 13.27
C MET A 84 12.67 1.12 12.91
N PHE A 85 12.36 2.35 13.32
CA PHE A 85 11.11 3.02 12.97
C PHE A 85 10.99 3.23 11.46
N PHE A 86 12.01 3.81 10.82
CA PHE A 86 11.97 4.08 9.38
C PHE A 86 11.97 2.80 8.54
N ASP A 87 12.69 1.76 8.96
CA ASP A 87 12.65 0.46 8.30
C ASP A 87 11.24 -0.16 8.34
N ARG A 88 10.59 -0.15 9.51
CA ARG A 88 9.20 -0.63 9.65
C ARG A 88 8.22 0.24 8.87
N PHE A 89 8.43 1.55 8.89
CA PHE A 89 7.61 2.49 8.14
C PHE A 89 7.65 2.18 6.63
N TRP A 90 8.84 2.04 6.05
CA TRP A 90 8.99 1.74 4.62
C TRP A 90 8.52 0.34 4.25
N SER A 91 8.69 -0.64 5.15
CA SER A 91 8.10 -1.98 4.99
C SER A 91 6.58 -1.91 4.88
N LEU A 92 5.92 -1.16 5.77
CA LEU A 92 4.47 -0.98 5.72
C LEU A 92 4.02 -0.31 4.41
N GLN A 93 4.76 0.72 3.94
CA GLN A 93 4.44 1.38 2.67
C GLN A 93 4.56 0.40 1.49
N PHE A 94 5.55 -0.50 1.52
CA PHE A 94 5.71 -1.54 0.52
C PHE A 94 4.59 -2.58 0.58
N ASP A 95 4.17 -3.02 1.76
CA ASP A 95 3.07 -3.97 1.92
C ASP A 95 1.74 -3.39 1.41
N GLN A 96 1.49 -2.12 1.70
CA GLN A 96 0.34 -1.37 1.16
C GLN A 96 0.41 -1.26 -0.36
N PHE A 97 1.59 -0.97 -0.93
CA PHE A 97 1.80 -0.98 -2.38
C PHE A 97 1.50 -2.35 -2.98
N LEU A 98 2.00 -3.44 -2.38
CA LEU A 98 1.81 -4.79 -2.89
C LEU A 98 0.33 -5.21 -2.83
N ALA A 99 -0.34 -4.90 -1.71
CA ALA A 99 -1.77 -5.16 -1.56
C ALA A 99 -2.60 -4.39 -2.60
N TRP A 100 -2.26 -3.13 -2.88
CA TRP A 100 -2.86 -2.40 -4.00
C TRP A 100 -2.52 -3.03 -5.36
N TYR A 101 -1.26 -3.37 -5.60
CA TYR A 101 -0.78 -3.92 -6.88
C TYR A 101 -1.50 -5.22 -7.25
N GLU A 102 -1.77 -6.08 -6.26
CA GLU A 102 -2.49 -7.35 -6.41
C GLU A 102 -4.02 -7.20 -6.35
N GLY A 103 -4.55 -6.00 -6.08
CA GLY A 103 -5.99 -5.72 -6.10
C GLY A 103 -6.72 -5.97 -4.78
N TYR A 104 -5.99 -6.12 -3.68
CA TYR A 104 -6.54 -6.21 -2.33
C TYR A 104 -6.80 -4.86 -1.67
N VAL A 105 -6.38 -3.76 -2.31
CA VAL A 105 -6.70 -2.39 -1.88
C VAL A 105 -7.32 -1.63 -3.06
N PRO A 106 -8.47 -0.94 -2.86
CA PRO A 106 -9.07 -0.07 -3.88
C PRO A 106 -8.09 1.02 -4.33
N SER A 107 -8.07 1.35 -5.63
CA SER A 107 -7.13 2.34 -6.16
C SER A 107 -7.40 3.72 -5.60
N ARG A 108 -8.66 4.09 -5.39
CA ARG A 108 -9.02 5.38 -4.76
C ARG A 108 -8.39 5.56 -3.39
N LEU A 109 -8.39 4.51 -2.57
CA LEU A 109 -7.79 4.53 -1.24
C LEU A 109 -6.27 4.62 -1.34
N TYR A 110 -5.66 3.85 -2.24
CA TYR A 110 -4.21 3.89 -2.44
C TYR A 110 -3.72 5.23 -2.99
N VAL A 111 -4.47 5.87 -3.91
CA VAL A 111 -4.19 7.23 -4.39
C VAL A 111 -4.13 8.21 -3.22
N TYR A 112 -5.06 8.12 -2.27
CA TYR A 112 -5.05 8.95 -1.08
C TYR A 112 -3.81 8.70 -0.20
N TRP A 113 -3.41 7.45 0.01
CA TRP A 113 -2.19 7.11 0.76
C TRP A 113 -0.93 7.64 0.07
N VAL A 114 -0.83 7.48 -1.25
CA VAL A 114 0.28 7.99 -2.06
C VAL A 114 0.33 9.51 -2.05
N PHE A 115 -0.81 10.19 -2.12
CA PHE A 115 -0.89 11.64 -1.98
C PHE A 115 -0.39 12.11 -0.61
N SER A 116 -0.73 11.37 0.44
CA SER A 116 -0.21 11.64 1.79
C SER A 116 1.31 11.48 1.84
N ARG A 117 1.88 10.44 1.20
CA ARG A 117 3.35 10.27 1.11
C ARG A 117 4.02 11.39 0.34
N TRP A 118 3.46 11.80 -0.79
CA TRP A 118 3.96 12.94 -1.56
C TRP A 118 3.99 14.21 -0.69
N ARG A 119 2.92 14.50 0.05
CA ARG A 119 2.88 15.65 0.95
C ARG A 119 4.00 15.62 1.99
N GLU A 120 4.27 14.47 2.58
CA GLU A 120 5.29 14.34 3.63
C GLU A 120 6.72 14.36 3.10
N LEU A 121 6.95 13.88 1.87
CA LEU A 121 8.24 13.98 1.20
C LEU A 121 8.60 15.43 0.83
N HIS A 122 7.60 16.28 0.57
CA HIS A 122 7.80 17.67 0.13
C HIS A 122 7.62 18.71 1.24
N LYS A 123 6.83 18.41 2.27
CA LYS A 123 6.73 19.24 3.47
C LYS A 123 7.64 18.64 4.52
N VAL A 124 8.87 19.13 4.59
CA VAL A 124 9.78 18.85 5.70
C VAL A 124 9.21 19.52 6.95
N THR A 125 8.27 18.85 7.61
CA THR A 125 7.83 19.24 8.94
C THR A 125 8.78 18.63 9.95
N ALA A 126 9.06 19.37 11.04
CA ALA A 126 9.86 18.86 12.16
C ALA A 126 9.34 17.50 12.67
N GLU A 127 8.04 17.25 12.47
CA GLU A 127 7.41 16.00 12.88
C GLU A 127 7.88 14.76 12.10
N TRP A 128 8.42 14.89 10.88
CA TRP A 128 8.96 13.77 10.09
C TRP A 128 10.49 13.73 10.08
N SER A 129 11.11 14.42 11.05
CA SER A 129 12.54 14.39 11.32
C SER A 129 12.77 13.78 12.71
N ILE A 130 13.41 12.62 12.77
CA ILE A 130 13.73 11.91 14.02
C ILE A 130 15.21 11.58 14.01
N ALA A 131 15.98 11.97 15.03
CA ALA A 131 17.42 11.72 15.11
C ALA A 131 18.19 12.13 13.85
N ASP A 132 17.95 13.35 13.37
CA ASP A 132 18.53 13.91 12.14
C ASP A 132 18.19 13.16 10.84
N LYS A 133 17.35 12.12 10.91
CA LYS A 133 16.84 11.38 9.76
C LYS A 133 15.50 11.94 9.34
N THR A 134 15.36 12.18 8.04
CA THR A 134 14.12 12.58 7.41
C THR A 134 13.54 11.42 6.61
N LEU A 135 12.25 11.52 6.27
CA LEU A 135 11.63 10.60 5.33
C LEU A 135 12.40 10.56 3.99
N SER A 136 12.87 11.71 3.53
CA SER A 136 13.63 11.83 2.28
C SER A 136 14.99 11.13 2.34
N SER A 137 15.74 11.29 3.44
CA SER A 137 17.07 10.68 3.60
C SER A 137 16.98 9.16 3.80
N THR A 138 15.99 8.68 4.55
CA THR A 138 15.79 7.23 4.76
C THR A 138 15.36 6.52 3.48
N LEU A 139 14.65 7.20 2.58
CA LEU A 139 14.37 6.70 1.22
C LEU A 139 15.64 6.60 0.36
N ASP A 140 16.60 7.53 0.53
CA ASP A 140 17.92 7.47 -0.09
C ASP A 140 18.72 6.26 0.41
N GLU A 141 18.78 6.06 1.72
CA GLU A 141 19.40 4.90 2.34
C GLU A 141 18.77 3.58 1.86
N LEU A 142 17.44 3.50 1.79
CA LEU A 142 16.73 2.31 1.33
C LEU A 142 17.06 1.97 -0.12
N ARG A 143 17.08 2.94 -1.03
CA ARG A 143 17.47 2.72 -2.43
C ARG A 143 18.92 2.29 -2.54
N HIS A 144 19.81 2.89 -1.78
CA HIS A 144 21.21 2.52 -1.78
C HIS A 144 21.39 1.05 -1.34
N ARG A 145 20.75 0.64 -0.23
CA ARG A 145 20.70 -0.76 0.21
C ARG A 145 20.17 -1.69 -0.88
N TRP A 146 19.10 -1.29 -1.57
CA TRP A 146 18.51 -2.09 -2.64
C TRP A 146 19.42 -2.23 -3.87
N GLN A 147 20.10 -1.16 -4.30
CA GLN A 147 21.00 -1.19 -5.45
C GLN A 147 22.17 -2.16 -5.25
N ASN A 148 22.60 -2.34 -4.00
CA ASN A 148 23.65 -3.26 -3.58
C ASN A 148 23.14 -4.68 -3.29
N ASN A 149 21.84 -4.95 -3.40
CA ASN A 149 21.29 -6.28 -3.16
C ASN A 149 21.66 -7.23 -4.33
N PRO A 150 22.19 -8.44 -4.05
CA PRO A 150 22.54 -9.42 -5.07
C PRO A 150 21.32 -10.02 -5.80
N ASP A 151 20.14 -10.10 -5.18
CA ASP A 151 18.94 -10.67 -5.82
C ASP A 151 18.14 -9.62 -6.61
N LYS A 152 18.53 -9.45 -7.88
CA LYS A 152 17.85 -8.53 -8.82
C LYS A 152 16.82 -9.22 -9.72
N SER A 153 16.76 -10.54 -9.71
CA SER A 153 15.97 -11.33 -10.68
C SER A 153 14.65 -11.85 -10.14
N SER A 154 14.43 -11.85 -8.82
CA SER A 154 13.19 -12.39 -8.26
C SER A 154 11.96 -11.53 -8.60
N ARG A 155 10.78 -12.16 -8.63
CA ARG A 155 9.51 -11.42 -8.79
C ARG A 155 9.34 -10.37 -7.69
N LEU A 156 9.72 -10.69 -6.46
CA LEU A 156 9.71 -9.74 -5.34
C LEU A 156 10.63 -8.55 -5.62
N SER A 157 11.81 -8.80 -6.20
CA SER A 157 12.75 -7.76 -6.64
C SER A 157 12.14 -6.78 -7.65
N THR A 158 11.30 -7.28 -8.56
CA THR A 158 10.54 -6.42 -9.48
C THR A 158 9.55 -5.50 -8.74
N HIS A 159 8.83 -6.02 -7.75
CA HIS A 159 7.88 -5.22 -6.98
C HIS A 159 8.58 -4.15 -6.13
N VAL A 160 9.69 -4.50 -5.47
CA VAL A 160 10.50 -3.55 -4.70
C VAL A 160 11.05 -2.45 -5.63
N THR A 161 11.54 -2.81 -6.80
CA THR A 161 12.04 -1.84 -7.80
C THR A 161 10.94 -0.88 -8.26
N LYS A 162 9.73 -1.39 -8.52
CA LYS A 162 8.57 -0.56 -8.87
C LYS A 162 8.15 0.37 -7.73
N PHE A 163 8.11 -0.15 -6.50
CA PHE A 163 7.77 0.63 -5.32
C PHE A 163 8.77 1.77 -5.09
N LEU A 164 10.07 1.48 -5.13
CA LEU A 164 11.10 2.50 -5.00
C LEU A 164 11.02 3.51 -6.14
N GLY A 165 10.83 3.06 -7.39
CA GLY A 165 10.63 3.95 -8.54
C GLY A 165 9.45 4.91 -8.33
N LEU A 166 8.33 4.42 -7.81
CA LEU A 166 7.18 5.24 -7.44
C LEU A 166 7.56 6.27 -6.36
N MET A 167 8.13 5.85 -5.23
CA MET A 167 8.48 6.75 -4.13
C MET A 167 9.48 7.84 -4.55
N TYR A 168 10.45 7.50 -5.41
CA TYR A 168 11.39 8.48 -5.96
C TYR A 168 10.75 9.44 -6.95
N SER A 169 9.86 8.96 -7.80
CA SER A 169 9.11 9.82 -8.71
C SER A 169 8.27 10.83 -7.93
N LEU A 170 7.66 10.41 -6.81
CA LEU A 170 6.97 11.32 -5.89
C LEU A 170 7.94 12.32 -5.27
N LYS A 171 9.08 11.87 -4.74
CA LYS A 171 10.11 12.73 -4.13
C LYS A 171 10.67 13.78 -5.10
N GLN A 172 10.84 13.46 -6.37
CA GLN A 172 11.44 14.37 -7.36
C GLN A 172 10.46 15.42 -7.88
N ASN A 173 9.16 15.11 -7.91
CA ASN A 173 8.16 15.98 -8.54
C ASN A 173 7.39 16.80 -7.50
N ALA A 174 8.01 17.91 -7.07
CA ALA A 174 7.40 18.86 -6.13
C ALA A 174 6.28 19.71 -6.76
N ALA A 175 6.31 19.92 -8.07
CA ALA A 175 5.43 20.86 -8.76
C ALA A 175 3.99 20.36 -8.94
N SER A 176 3.79 19.05 -9.12
CA SER A 176 2.45 18.46 -9.14
C SER A 176 2.47 17.01 -8.71
N ALA A 177 1.46 16.62 -7.93
CA ALA A 177 1.21 15.25 -7.56
C ALA A 177 0.45 14.55 -8.69
N ASP A 178 1.09 14.33 -9.85
CA ASP A 178 0.52 13.54 -10.95
C ASP A 178 0.53 12.04 -10.61
N ILE A 179 -0.18 11.71 -9.52
CA ILE A 179 -0.19 10.39 -8.90
C ILE A 179 -0.76 9.36 -9.86
N ASP A 180 -1.79 9.72 -10.62
CA ASP A 180 -2.40 8.81 -11.60
C ASP A 180 -1.42 8.43 -12.71
N LYS A 181 -0.51 9.33 -13.10
CA LYS A 181 0.57 8.99 -14.03
C LYS A 181 1.56 8.02 -13.39
N TYR A 182 2.05 8.31 -12.18
CA TYR A 182 3.01 7.41 -11.52
C TYR A 182 2.42 6.04 -11.18
N LEU A 183 1.16 5.98 -10.77
CA LEU A 183 0.47 4.72 -10.52
C LEU A 183 0.25 3.92 -11.81
N ARG A 184 0.10 4.56 -12.97
CA ARG A 184 0.07 3.86 -14.26
C ARG A 184 1.44 3.32 -14.66
N GLU A 185 2.51 4.07 -14.41
CA GLU A 185 3.88 3.71 -14.74
C GLU A 185 4.42 2.57 -13.86
N TYR A 186 4.28 2.70 -12.53
CA TYR A 186 4.82 1.77 -11.54
C TYR A 186 3.82 0.69 -11.09
N GLY A 187 2.56 0.82 -11.50
CA GLY A 187 1.49 -0.09 -11.10
C GLY A 187 1.38 -1.38 -11.91
N PRO A 188 0.24 -2.08 -11.75
CA PRO A 188 -0.06 -3.28 -12.51
C PRO A 188 -0.34 -2.96 -13.98
N SER A 189 -0.12 -3.94 -14.86
CA SER A 189 -0.39 -3.82 -16.29
C SER A 189 -1.86 -3.51 -16.59
N PRO A 190 -2.20 -2.91 -17.76
CA PRO A 190 -3.58 -2.61 -18.13
C PRO A 190 -4.52 -3.81 -18.07
N ALA A 191 -4.06 -4.99 -18.49
CA ALA A 191 -4.83 -6.23 -18.41
C ALA A 191 -5.17 -6.61 -16.95
N ARG A 192 -4.21 -6.44 -16.03
CA ARG A 192 -4.42 -6.69 -14.60
C ARG A 192 -5.32 -5.61 -13.98
N GLN A 193 -5.23 -4.36 -14.42
CA GLN A 193 -6.16 -3.30 -14.00
C GLN A 193 -7.60 -3.61 -14.44
N LEU A 194 -7.80 -4.13 -15.65
CA LEU A 194 -9.11 -4.56 -16.12
C LEU A 194 -9.65 -5.73 -15.28
N ALA A 195 -8.83 -6.74 -15.01
CA ALA A 195 -9.21 -7.83 -14.12
C ALA A 195 -9.63 -7.32 -12.73
N ARG A 196 -8.87 -6.39 -12.15
CA ARG A 196 -9.20 -5.75 -10.87
C ARG A 196 -10.56 -5.04 -10.91
N LYS A 197 -10.87 -4.32 -11.99
CA LYS A 197 -12.18 -3.66 -12.17
C LYS A 197 -13.33 -4.67 -12.16
N MET A 198 -13.16 -5.79 -12.86
CA MET A 198 -14.19 -6.85 -12.92
C MET A 198 -14.46 -7.45 -11.54
N PHE A 199 -13.44 -7.63 -10.71
CA PHE A 199 -13.58 -8.20 -9.37
C PHE A 199 -13.80 -7.16 -8.25
N GLY A 200 -14.03 -5.90 -8.60
CA GLY A 200 -14.44 -4.86 -7.64
C GLY A 200 -13.32 -4.17 -6.87
N ALA A 201 -12.07 -4.27 -7.33
CA ALA A 201 -10.91 -3.58 -6.76
C ALA A 201 -10.60 -2.25 -7.49
N TYR A 202 -11.62 -1.39 -7.65
CA TYR A 202 -11.48 -0.06 -8.25
C TYR A 202 -11.30 1.02 -7.19
#